data_AF-A0A7X5DRS3-F1
#
_entry.id   AF-A0A7X5DRS3-F1
#
_cell.length_a   1.000
_cell.length_b   1.000
_cell.length_c   1.000
_cell.angle_alpha   90.00
_cell.angle_beta   90.00
_cell.angle_gamma   90.00
#
_symmetry.space_group_name_H-M   'P 1'
#
loop_
_entity.id
_entity.type
_entity.pdbx_description
1 polymer ?
#
loop_
_entity_poly.entity_id
_entity_poly.type
_entity_poly.pdbx_seq_one_letter_code
_entity_poly.pdbx_strand_id
1 'polypeptide(L)'
;MQSSYRAEDVTLLLKDITELVKPSPTEEREKLIQAGKHYCEMLPIEYVPTEKYMEVYQEALARFAGPTADAVGKLSDKIMERRGKNVVLVSLARAGIPIGILVKHFIRKKYGIEVPHYAVSIIRGRGIDGNAMRYLLERYEPAQLLFVDGWIGKGAILGELQKALAEYKGVSAELAAAADPAGITELCGTHEDILIPSSCLNCTVSGLISRTFLREDIIGKDDFHGAVYYGELRDADLSYEFIDAIEAHFTYGTYSERQEKQIEEGSGAEEVRELANIFGINDVNLIKPGIGETTRVLLRRVPWKILMDEQYREDAQLAHIRRLAAEKQVPIEYYPLKHYKCCGLIKKMADT
;
A
#
# COMPACT_ATOMS: atom_id res chain seq x y z
N MET A 1 -9.85 1.95 -17.86
CA MET A 1 -11.09 2.01 -17.04
C MET A 1 -11.34 3.44 -16.56
N GLN A 2 -12.53 3.75 -16.05
CA GLN A 2 -12.78 5.02 -15.36
C GLN A 2 -12.13 5.05 -13.96
N SER A 3 -11.72 6.23 -13.51
CA SER A 3 -11.25 6.50 -12.15
C SER A 3 -11.33 8.00 -11.89
N SER A 4 -11.20 8.42 -10.63
CA SER A 4 -11.06 9.85 -10.34
C SER A 4 -9.64 10.39 -10.56
N TYR A 5 -8.63 9.54 -10.73
CA TYR A 5 -7.30 9.97 -11.15
C TYR A 5 -7.34 10.57 -12.57
N ARG A 6 -6.61 11.67 -12.74
CA ARG A 6 -6.44 12.36 -14.01
C ARG A 6 -5.62 11.52 -14.99
N ALA A 7 -5.98 11.59 -16.27
CA ALA A 7 -5.36 10.78 -17.31
C ALA A 7 -3.87 11.15 -17.52
N GLU A 8 -3.50 12.40 -17.26
CA GLU A 8 -2.11 12.84 -17.29
C GLU A 8 -1.28 12.27 -16.13
N ASP A 9 -1.89 11.86 -15.02
CA ASP A 9 -1.17 11.42 -13.83
C ASP A 9 -0.86 9.93 -13.88
N VAL A 10 -1.79 9.11 -14.39
CA VAL A 10 -1.62 7.64 -14.48
C VAL A 10 -2.49 7.03 -15.57
N THR A 11 -1.93 6.06 -16.30
CA THR A 11 -2.71 5.16 -17.18
C THR A 11 -3.01 3.85 -16.47
N LEU A 12 -4.29 3.57 -16.21
CA LEU A 12 -4.73 2.34 -15.55
C LEU A 12 -4.82 1.19 -16.56
N LEU A 13 -3.93 0.20 -16.46
CA LEU A 13 -3.96 -1.04 -17.25
C LEU A 13 -4.85 -2.07 -16.53
N LEU A 14 -6.13 -1.73 -16.45
CA LEU A 14 -7.16 -2.51 -15.76
C LEU A 14 -8.45 -2.49 -16.57
N LYS A 15 -9.11 -3.64 -16.64
CA LYS A 15 -10.43 -3.78 -17.25
C LYS A 15 -11.48 -3.15 -16.33
N ASP A 16 -12.35 -2.35 -16.91
CA ASP A 16 -13.53 -1.85 -16.21
C ASP A 16 -14.54 -2.99 -16.07
N ILE A 17 -14.84 -3.38 -14.84
CA ILE A 17 -15.82 -4.41 -14.51
C ILE A 17 -16.97 -3.86 -13.69
N THR A 18 -17.16 -2.53 -13.72
CA THR A 18 -18.30 -1.86 -13.11
C THR A 18 -19.58 -2.51 -13.63
N GLU A 19 -20.54 -2.76 -12.74
CA GLU A 19 -21.80 -3.50 -13.00
C GLU A 19 -21.67 -5.02 -13.27
N LEU A 20 -20.47 -5.55 -13.53
CA LEU A 20 -20.26 -7.00 -13.75
C LEU A 20 -20.08 -7.80 -12.46
N VAL A 21 -19.69 -7.12 -11.37
CA VAL A 21 -19.46 -7.74 -10.06
C VAL A 21 -20.28 -7.00 -9.01
N LYS A 22 -21.10 -7.77 -8.27
CA LYS A 22 -21.74 -7.27 -7.05
C LYS A 22 -20.80 -7.47 -5.87
N PRO A 23 -20.45 -6.41 -5.13
CA PRO A 23 -19.72 -6.55 -3.88
C PRO A 23 -20.50 -7.36 -2.85
N SER A 24 -19.80 -8.11 -1.99
CA SER A 24 -20.40 -8.97 -0.96
C SER A 24 -19.98 -8.55 0.46
N PRO A 25 -20.85 -8.77 1.48
CA PRO A 25 -20.52 -8.53 2.88
C PRO A 25 -19.32 -9.35 3.38
N THR A 26 -18.71 -8.89 4.48
CA THR A 26 -17.53 -9.52 5.08
C THR A 26 -17.77 -10.98 5.47
N GLU A 27 -18.86 -11.27 6.17
CA GLU A 27 -19.16 -12.63 6.68
C GLU A 27 -19.32 -13.66 5.55
N GLU A 28 -20.00 -13.29 4.47
CA GLU A 28 -20.18 -14.16 3.30
C GLU A 28 -18.84 -14.44 2.62
N ARG A 29 -18.02 -13.40 2.44
CA ARG A 29 -16.70 -13.54 1.83
C ARG A 29 -15.77 -14.39 2.68
N GLU A 30 -15.81 -14.26 4.00
CA GLU A 30 -15.01 -15.10 4.90
C GLU A 30 -15.40 -16.57 4.82
N LYS A 31 -16.70 -16.89 4.76
CA LYS A 31 -17.18 -18.27 4.51
C LYS A 31 -16.66 -18.82 3.18
N LEU A 32 -16.71 -18.03 2.11
CA LEU A 32 -16.21 -18.44 0.79
C LEU A 32 -14.69 -18.62 0.76
N ILE A 33 -13.94 -17.76 1.43
CA ILE A 33 -12.48 -17.89 1.57
C ILE A 33 -12.12 -19.17 2.33
N GLN A 34 -12.84 -19.47 3.42
CA GLN A 34 -12.67 -20.73 4.16
C GLN A 34 -13.03 -21.96 3.31
N ALA A 35 -13.97 -21.83 2.38
CA ALA A 35 -14.31 -22.86 1.39
C ALA A 35 -13.32 -22.97 0.21
N GLY A 36 -12.20 -22.23 0.25
CA GLY A 36 -11.13 -22.32 -0.75
C GLY A 36 -11.23 -21.31 -1.90
N LYS A 37 -12.24 -20.42 -1.91
CA LYS A 37 -12.36 -19.39 -2.94
C LYS A 37 -11.29 -18.32 -2.76
N HIS A 38 -10.63 -17.92 -3.84
CA HIS A 38 -9.59 -16.89 -3.73
C HIS A 38 -10.20 -15.50 -3.51
N TYR A 39 -9.55 -14.67 -2.70
CA TYR A 39 -10.09 -13.36 -2.31
C TYR A 39 -10.29 -12.40 -3.49
N CYS A 40 -9.58 -12.62 -4.61
CA CYS A 40 -9.62 -11.74 -5.79
C CYS A 40 -10.86 -11.99 -6.66
N GLU A 41 -11.58 -13.07 -6.42
CA GLU A 41 -12.79 -13.44 -7.15
C GLU A 41 -14.04 -12.75 -6.55
N MET A 42 -13.85 -11.89 -5.56
CA MET A 42 -14.89 -11.20 -4.79
C MET A 42 -14.42 -9.80 -4.39
N LEU A 43 -15.36 -8.85 -4.33
CA LEU A 43 -15.09 -7.49 -3.86
C LEU A 43 -15.79 -7.23 -2.51
N PRO A 44 -15.11 -6.57 -1.54
CA PRO A 44 -15.81 -6.00 -0.38
C PRO A 44 -16.80 -4.94 -0.84
N ILE A 45 -17.91 -4.81 -0.11
CA ILE A 45 -18.68 -3.57 -0.14
C ILE A 45 -17.77 -2.44 0.33
N GLU A 46 -17.66 -1.40 -0.50
CA GLU A 46 -17.03 -0.15 -0.12
C GLU A 46 -18.08 0.74 0.55
N TYR A 47 -17.72 1.30 1.69
CA TYR A 47 -18.60 2.18 2.45
C TYR A 47 -18.02 3.58 2.50
N VAL A 48 -18.89 4.58 2.54
CA VAL A 48 -18.49 5.92 2.97
C VAL A 48 -17.92 5.79 4.39
N PRO A 49 -16.69 6.26 4.65
CA PRO A 49 -16.11 6.20 5.98
C PRO A 49 -17.02 6.91 7.00
N THR A 50 -17.21 6.29 8.17
CA THR A 50 -17.95 6.94 9.28
C THR A 50 -17.23 8.23 9.72
N GLU A 51 -17.94 9.16 10.36
CA GLU A 51 -17.35 10.42 10.87
C GLU A 51 -16.09 10.17 11.71
N LYS A 52 -16.14 9.18 12.60
CA LYS A 52 -14.99 8.77 13.43
C LYS A 52 -13.80 8.23 12.62
N TYR A 53 -14.09 7.54 11.51
CA TYR A 53 -13.05 7.07 10.59
C TYR A 53 -12.42 8.24 9.84
N MET A 54 -13.24 9.23 9.49
CA MET A 54 -12.79 10.48 8.88
C MET A 54 -11.94 11.31 9.84
N GLU A 55 -12.28 11.39 11.13
CA GLU A 55 -11.43 12.04 12.14
C GLU A 55 -10.05 11.39 12.22
N VAL A 56 -9.97 10.05 12.27
CA VAL A 56 -8.69 9.31 12.25
C VAL A 56 -7.90 9.63 10.98
N TYR A 57 -8.56 9.70 9.82
CA TYR A 57 -7.92 10.04 8.55
C TYR A 57 -7.39 11.48 8.55
N GLN A 58 -8.19 12.46 8.98
CA GLN A 58 -7.79 13.87 8.98
C GLN A 58 -6.65 14.14 9.97
N GLU A 59 -6.69 13.52 11.15
CA GLU A 59 -5.56 13.56 12.10
C GLU A 59 -4.30 12.91 11.52
N ALA A 60 -4.45 11.77 10.84
CA ALA A 60 -3.34 11.10 10.17
C ALA A 60 -2.77 11.96 9.04
N LEU A 61 -3.62 12.58 8.22
CA LEU A 61 -3.18 13.44 7.12
C LEU A 61 -2.41 14.64 7.67
N ALA A 62 -2.97 15.36 8.65
CA ALA A 62 -2.30 16.52 9.25
C ALA A 62 -0.94 16.16 9.88
N ARG A 63 -0.80 14.97 10.45
CA ARG A 63 0.44 14.53 11.12
C ARG A 63 1.48 13.96 10.17
N PHE A 64 1.05 13.21 9.15
CA PHE A 64 1.93 12.43 8.28
C PHE A 64 2.09 13.02 6.88
N ALA A 65 1.43 14.13 6.53
CA ALA A 65 1.62 14.77 5.23
C ALA A 65 3.07 15.19 4.99
N GLY A 66 3.68 15.90 5.95
CA GLY A 66 5.10 16.27 5.91
C GLY A 66 6.05 15.07 5.80
N PRO A 67 5.99 14.09 6.73
CA PRO A 67 6.80 12.88 6.65
C PRO A 67 6.64 12.09 5.34
N THR A 68 5.42 12.00 4.81
CA THR A 68 5.16 11.34 3.52
C THR A 68 5.76 12.14 2.37
N ALA A 69 5.65 13.47 2.39
CA ALA A 69 6.24 14.35 1.38
C ALA A 69 7.78 14.24 1.35
N ASP A 70 8.41 14.21 2.51
CA ASP A 70 9.85 14.00 2.66
C ASP A 70 10.29 12.63 2.13
N ALA A 71 9.53 11.58 2.45
CA ALA A 71 9.80 10.24 1.95
C ALA A 71 9.66 10.16 0.42
N VAL A 72 8.62 10.76 -0.15
CA VAL A 72 8.44 10.85 -1.62
C VAL A 72 9.57 11.64 -2.26
N GLY A 73 10.01 12.75 -1.67
CA GLY A 73 11.12 13.56 -2.18
C GLY A 73 12.44 12.77 -2.20
N LYS A 74 12.78 12.10 -1.10
CA LYS A 74 13.93 11.18 -1.00
C LYS A 74 13.86 10.06 -2.04
N LEU A 75 12.71 9.41 -2.16
CA LEU A 75 12.50 8.35 -3.13
C LEU A 75 12.70 8.85 -4.56
N SER A 76 12.12 10.01 -4.89
CA SER A 76 12.22 10.61 -6.21
C SER A 76 13.67 10.97 -6.57
N ASP A 77 14.43 11.52 -5.63
CA ASP A 77 15.86 11.79 -5.80
C ASP A 77 16.64 10.50 -6.10
N LYS A 78 16.41 9.44 -5.31
CA LYS A 78 17.04 8.11 -5.50
C LYS A 78 16.68 7.50 -6.86
N ILE A 79 15.41 7.63 -7.30
CA ILE A 79 14.97 7.15 -8.61
C ILE A 79 15.71 7.90 -9.72
N MET A 80 15.80 9.22 -9.63
CA MET A 80 16.48 10.03 -10.64
C MET A 80 17.98 9.74 -10.71
N GLU A 81 18.63 9.50 -9.56
CA GLU A 81 20.04 9.12 -9.50
C GLU A 81 20.30 7.73 -10.10
N ARG A 82 19.50 6.72 -9.71
CA ARG A 82 19.74 5.32 -10.11
C ARG A 82 19.20 4.98 -11.50
N ARG A 83 18.06 5.53 -11.89
CA ARG A 83 17.31 5.16 -13.11
C ARG A 83 17.33 6.25 -14.18
N GLY A 84 17.52 7.50 -13.80
CA GLY A 84 17.57 8.63 -14.71
C GLY A 84 16.24 8.94 -15.40
N LYS A 85 16.30 9.80 -16.42
CA LYS A 85 15.13 10.39 -17.09
C LYS A 85 14.25 9.44 -17.90
N ASN A 86 14.73 8.22 -18.19
CA ASN A 86 14.04 7.26 -19.06
C ASN A 86 13.21 6.25 -18.25
N VAL A 87 13.08 6.43 -16.93
CA VAL A 87 12.29 5.55 -16.06
C VAL A 87 10.81 5.58 -16.43
N VAL A 88 10.17 4.41 -16.38
CA VAL A 88 8.73 4.24 -16.52
C VAL A 88 8.20 3.74 -15.19
N LEU A 89 7.37 4.55 -14.53
CA LEU A 89 6.78 4.20 -13.26
C LEU A 89 5.62 3.21 -13.48
N VAL A 90 5.63 2.10 -12.74
CA VAL A 90 4.62 1.05 -12.81
C VAL A 90 4.07 0.80 -11.40
N SER A 91 3.02 1.54 -11.04
CA SER A 91 2.40 1.41 -9.72
C SER A 91 1.66 0.08 -9.56
N LEU A 92 1.91 -0.60 -8.44
CA LEU A 92 1.16 -1.77 -8.03
C LEU A 92 -0.19 -1.33 -7.47
N ALA A 93 -1.27 -1.70 -8.15
CA ALA A 93 -2.59 -1.32 -7.74
C ALA A 93 -2.95 -1.97 -6.38
N ARG A 94 -3.46 -1.23 -5.40
CA ARG A 94 -3.84 0.19 -5.46
C ARG A 94 -2.89 1.15 -4.75
N ALA A 95 -2.24 0.68 -3.69
CA ALA A 95 -1.53 1.56 -2.76
C ALA A 95 -0.34 2.28 -3.40
N GLY A 96 0.25 1.70 -4.45
CA GLY A 96 1.32 2.33 -5.22
C GLY A 96 0.88 3.53 -6.05
N ILE A 97 -0.38 3.56 -6.53
CA ILE A 97 -0.85 4.57 -7.49
C ILE A 97 -0.67 6.01 -6.96
N PRO A 98 -1.20 6.39 -5.78
CA PRO A 98 -1.05 7.76 -5.30
C PRO A 98 0.43 8.12 -5.04
N ILE A 99 1.27 7.15 -4.65
CA ILE A 99 2.71 7.38 -4.48
C ILE A 99 3.41 7.57 -5.84
N GLY A 100 3.07 6.77 -6.86
CA GLY A 100 3.57 6.95 -8.22
C GLY A 100 3.18 8.32 -8.81
N ILE A 101 1.97 8.81 -8.53
CA ILE A 101 1.55 10.17 -8.91
C ILE A 101 2.41 11.22 -8.20
N LEU A 102 2.57 11.10 -6.88
CA LEU A 102 3.38 12.03 -6.10
C LEU A 102 4.85 12.06 -6.55
N VAL A 103 5.44 10.90 -6.83
CA VAL A 103 6.80 10.77 -7.39
C VAL A 103 6.87 11.44 -8.77
N LYS A 104 5.92 11.15 -9.67
CA LYS A 104 5.86 11.79 -10.99
C LYS A 104 5.79 13.32 -10.87
N HIS A 105 4.92 13.84 -10.00
CA HIS A 105 4.74 15.27 -9.80
C HIS A 105 5.98 15.92 -9.19
N PHE A 106 6.64 15.26 -8.24
CA PHE A 106 7.89 15.71 -7.67
C PHE A 106 9.00 15.75 -8.73
N ILE A 107 9.16 14.68 -9.53
CA ILE A 107 10.15 14.61 -10.61
C ILE A 107 9.92 15.74 -11.63
N ARG A 108 8.67 15.96 -12.04
CA ARG A 108 8.28 17.05 -12.93
C ARG A 108 8.66 18.42 -12.36
N LYS A 109 8.28 18.70 -11.11
CA LYS A 109 8.51 20.01 -10.48
C LYS A 109 10.00 20.28 -10.19
N LYS A 110 10.75 19.28 -9.70
CA LYS A 110 12.17 19.45 -9.33
C LYS A 110 13.11 19.36 -10.53
N TYR A 111 12.90 18.39 -11.41
CA TYR A 111 13.84 18.07 -12.49
C TYR A 111 13.36 18.53 -13.88
N GLY A 112 12.11 18.99 -14.02
CA GLY A 112 11.55 19.38 -15.32
C GLY A 112 11.38 18.21 -16.28
N ILE A 113 11.26 16.98 -15.77
CA ILE A 113 11.18 15.75 -16.56
C ILE A 113 9.78 15.16 -16.42
N GLU A 114 9.18 14.82 -17.56
CA GLU A 114 7.97 14.01 -17.62
C GLU A 114 8.32 12.54 -17.70
N VAL A 115 7.78 11.75 -16.77
CA VAL A 115 7.94 10.28 -16.77
C VAL A 115 6.60 9.61 -17.06
N PRO A 116 6.57 8.56 -17.92
CA PRO A 116 5.37 7.74 -18.09
C PRO A 116 5.01 7.05 -16.77
N HIS A 117 3.71 6.95 -16.49
CA HIS A 117 3.22 6.29 -15.29
C HIS A 117 2.00 5.43 -15.60
N TYR A 118 2.11 4.15 -15.26
CA TYR A 118 1.07 3.14 -15.43
C TYR A 118 0.73 2.51 -14.09
N ALA A 119 -0.48 1.99 -13.97
CA ALA A 119 -0.86 1.13 -12.85
C ALA A 119 -1.24 -0.27 -13.35
N VAL A 120 -0.75 -1.30 -12.67
CA VAL A 120 -1.00 -2.71 -13.02
C VAL A 120 -1.52 -3.49 -11.83
N SER A 121 -2.24 -4.58 -12.10
CA SER A 121 -2.64 -5.51 -11.06
C SER A 121 -1.50 -6.46 -10.70
N ILE A 122 -1.33 -6.70 -9.40
CA ILE A 122 -0.65 -7.88 -8.86
C ILE A 122 -1.53 -8.49 -7.76
N ILE A 123 -1.69 -9.81 -7.78
CA ILE A 123 -2.55 -10.54 -6.85
C ILE A 123 -1.71 -11.66 -6.23
N ARG A 124 -1.50 -11.61 -4.90
CA ARG A 124 -0.80 -12.68 -4.17
C ARG A 124 -1.43 -14.04 -4.49
N GLY A 125 -0.60 -15.01 -4.90
CA GLY A 125 -1.01 -16.35 -5.28
C GLY A 125 -1.57 -16.47 -6.71
N ARG A 126 -1.62 -15.37 -7.46
CA ARG A 126 -2.08 -15.33 -8.86
C ARG A 126 -1.12 -14.57 -9.78
N GLY A 127 -0.09 -13.91 -9.25
CA GLY A 127 0.90 -13.18 -10.03
C GLY A 127 0.48 -11.78 -10.51
N ILE A 128 1.31 -11.24 -11.39
CA ILE A 128 1.10 -9.96 -12.07
C ILE A 128 0.24 -10.16 -13.32
N ASP A 129 -0.53 -9.14 -13.70
CA ASP A 129 -1.29 -9.16 -14.95
C ASP A 129 -0.37 -9.26 -16.17
N GLY A 130 -0.37 -10.42 -16.83
CA GLY A 130 0.48 -10.67 -17.98
C GLY A 130 0.09 -9.89 -19.24
N ASN A 131 -1.19 -9.52 -19.39
CA ASN A 131 -1.62 -8.68 -20.50
C ASN A 131 -1.13 -7.24 -20.30
N ALA A 132 -1.15 -6.74 -19.07
CA ALA A 132 -0.57 -5.45 -18.72
C ALA A 132 0.95 -5.44 -18.94
N MET A 133 1.65 -6.51 -18.54
CA MET A 133 3.09 -6.63 -18.81
C MET A 133 3.40 -6.68 -20.31
N ARG A 134 2.64 -7.44 -21.11
CA ARG A 134 2.79 -7.43 -22.58
C ARG A 134 2.60 -6.03 -23.15
N TYR A 135 1.56 -5.32 -22.72
CA TYR A 135 1.31 -3.95 -23.15
C TYR A 135 2.49 -3.01 -22.88
N LEU A 136 3.12 -3.13 -21.71
CA LEU A 136 4.28 -2.32 -21.33
C LEU A 136 5.53 -2.69 -22.13
N LEU A 137 5.80 -3.99 -22.30
CA LEU A 137 7.01 -4.49 -22.98
C LEU A 137 6.97 -4.33 -24.51
N GLU A 138 5.80 -4.16 -25.10
CA GLU A 138 5.66 -3.72 -26.50
C GLU A 138 6.08 -2.24 -26.70
N ARG A 139 6.18 -1.45 -25.63
CA ARG A 139 6.38 0.00 -25.69
C ARG A 139 7.69 0.47 -25.06
N TYR A 140 8.23 -0.28 -24.11
CA TYR A 140 9.37 0.11 -23.31
C TYR A 140 10.37 -1.04 -23.18
N GLU A 141 11.64 -0.68 -23.04
CA GLU A 141 12.67 -1.65 -22.71
C GLU A 141 12.45 -2.23 -21.30
N PRO A 142 12.67 -3.54 -21.08
CA PRO A 142 12.45 -4.18 -19.78
C PRO A 142 13.11 -3.45 -18.60
N ALA A 143 14.31 -2.91 -18.80
CA ALA A 143 15.10 -2.22 -17.78
C ALA A 143 14.58 -0.83 -17.40
N GLN A 144 13.66 -0.25 -18.19
CA GLN A 144 13.03 1.05 -17.91
C GLN A 144 11.92 0.94 -16.87
N LEU A 145 11.29 -0.23 -16.75
CA LEU A 145 10.17 -0.44 -15.86
C LEU A 145 10.65 -0.43 -14.40
N LEU A 146 10.08 0.47 -13.60
CA LEU A 146 10.29 0.54 -12.17
C LEU A 146 8.95 0.40 -11.46
N PHE A 147 8.81 -0.64 -10.65
CA PHE A 147 7.60 -0.87 -9.87
C PHE A 147 7.54 0.07 -8.67
N VAL A 148 6.35 0.59 -8.36
CA VAL A 148 6.12 1.52 -7.26
C VAL A 148 5.01 0.99 -6.34
N ASP A 149 5.26 0.99 -5.03
CA ASP A 149 4.25 0.73 -4.00
C ASP A 149 4.31 1.81 -2.90
N GLY A 150 3.32 1.81 -2.01
CA GLY A 150 3.29 2.76 -0.90
C GLY A 150 4.19 2.36 0.25
N TRP A 151 3.97 1.17 0.80
CA TRP A 151 4.56 0.76 2.06
C TRP A 151 4.89 -0.74 2.05
N ILE A 152 6.10 -1.10 2.44
CA ILE A 152 6.55 -2.50 2.51
C ILE A 152 6.53 -2.95 3.97
N GLY A 153 5.66 -3.91 4.28
CA GLY A 153 5.51 -4.45 5.63
C GLY A 153 6.38 -5.64 5.93
N LYS A 154 6.04 -6.80 5.37
CA LYS A 154 6.80 -8.04 5.58
C LYS A 154 7.24 -8.69 4.26
N GLY A 155 7.29 -7.89 3.19
CA GLY A 155 7.75 -8.32 1.87
C GLY A 155 6.80 -9.22 1.07
N ALA A 156 5.54 -9.37 1.47
CA ALA A 156 4.62 -10.32 0.82
C ALA A 156 4.37 -9.98 -0.67
N ILE A 157 4.17 -8.70 -1.00
CA ILE A 157 3.97 -8.26 -2.39
C ILE A 157 5.28 -8.29 -3.18
N LEU A 158 6.39 -7.89 -2.57
CA LEU A 158 7.70 -7.97 -3.22
C LEU A 158 8.08 -9.42 -3.57
N GLY A 159 7.81 -10.38 -2.68
CA GLY A 159 8.01 -11.80 -2.97
C GLY A 159 7.09 -12.33 -4.08
N GLU A 160 5.85 -11.82 -4.18
CA GLU A 160 4.97 -12.13 -5.32
C GLU A 160 5.50 -11.52 -6.63
N LEU A 161 5.97 -10.27 -6.57
CA LEU A 161 6.52 -9.55 -7.71
C LEU A 161 7.77 -10.26 -8.26
N GLN A 162 8.71 -10.65 -7.39
CA GLN A 162 9.90 -11.41 -7.77
C GLN A 162 9.54 -12.73 -8.48
N LYS A 163 8.55 -13.47 -7.97
CA LYS A 163 8.08 -14.71 -8.60
C LYS A 163 7.45 -14.44 -9.96
N ALA A 164 6.55 -13.46 -10.03
CA ALA A 164 5.84 -13.11 -11.25
C ALA A 164 6.80 -12.59 -12.33
N LEU A 165 7.84 -11.84 -11.95
CA LEU A 165 8.79 -11.26 -12.88
C LEU A 165 9.88 -12.22 -13.38
N ALA A 166 10.01 -13.41 -12.78
CA ALA A 166 10.96 -14.43 -13.24
C ALA A 166 10.75 -14.84 -14.70
N GLU A 167 9.54 -14.68 -15.23
CA GLU A 167 9.18 -14.98 -16.62
C GLU A 167 9.50 -13.84 -17.61
N TYR A 168 9.85 -12.63 -17.11
CA TYR A 168 10.05 -11.44 -17.93
C TYR A 168 11.52 -11.03 -17.97
N LYS A 169 12.25 -11.59 -18.94
CA LYS A 169 13.69 -11.36 -19.08
C LYS A 169 14.04 -9.86 -19.17
N GLY A 170 14.92 -9.42 -18.29
CA GLY A 170 15.41 -8.03 -18.24
C GLY A 170 14.56 -7.07 -17.42
N VAL A 171 13.38 -7.47 -16.96
CA VAL A 171 12.56 -6.67 -16.04
C VAL A 171 13.13 -6.81 -14.63
N SER A 172 13.45 -5.68 -13.99
CA SER A 172 13.95 -5.67 -12.62
C SER A 172 12.80 -5.87 -11.63
N ALA A 173 13.00 -6.72 -10.62
CA ALA A 173 12.08 -6.86 -9.49
C ALA A 173 12.35 -5.85 -8.36
N GLU A 174 13.19 -4.84 -8.59
CA GLU A 174 13.37 -3.73 -7.65
C GLU A 174 12.04 -3.00 -7.48
N LEU A 175 11.63 -2.80 -6.22
CA LEU A 175 10.41 -2.12 -5.86
C LEU A 175 10.76 -0.80 -5.18
N ALA A 176 10.27 0.30 -5.76
CA ALA A 176 10.31 1.62 -5.16
C ALA A 176 9.17 1.77 -4.15
N ALA A 177 9.45 2.22 -2.94
CA ALA A 177 8.42 2.42 -1.91
C ALA A 177 8.59 3.74 -1.15
N ALA A 178 7.50 4.40 -0.79
CA ALA A 178 7.60 5.59 0.05
C ALA A 178 8.20 5.23 1.43
N ALA A 179 7.76 4.11 2.02
CA ALA A 179 8.30 3.62 3.28
C ALA A 179 8.53 2.11 3.25
N ASP A 180 9.66 1.67 3.81
CA ASP A 180 10.02 0.27 3.97
C ASP A 180 10.60 0.01 5.37
N PRO A 181 9.76 -0.01 6.42
CA PRO A 181 10.21 -0.42 7.74
C PRO A 181 10.78 -1.84 7.77
N ALA A 182 10.44 -2.68 6.78
CA ALA A 182 10.90 -4.06 6.73
C ALA A 182 12.37 -4.23 6.37
N GLY A 183 13.03 -3.18 5.85
CA GLY A 183 14.44 -3.21 5.45
C GLY A 183 14.72 -4.12 4.25
N ILE A 184 13.81 -4.19 3.27
CA ILE A 184 13.89 -5.14 2.15
C ILE A 184 14.39 -4.48 0.85
N THR A 185 14.13 -3.19 0.63
CA THR A 185 14.58 -2.44 -0.56
C THR A 185 15.37 -1.20 -0.18
N GLU A 186 16.47 -0.96 -0.88
CA GLU A 186 17.22 0.30 -0.74
C GLU A 186 16.53 1.48 -1.47
N LEU A 187 15.68 1.18 -2.45
CA LEU A 187 14.95 2.18 -3.22
C LEU A 187 13.68 2.59 -2.46
N CYS A 188 13.85 3.10 -1.25
CA CYS A 188 12.77 3.64 -0.46
C CYS A 188 13.02 5.09 0.00
N GLY A 189 11.94 5.78 0.31
CA GLY A 189 11.99 7.13 0.89
C GLY A 189 12.41 7.16 2.35
N THR A 190 12.05 6.14 3.13
CA THR A 190 12.40 5.98 4.54
C THR A 190 12.29 4.54 4.99
N HIS A 191 13.12 4.15 5.95
CA HIS A 191 12.99 2.89 6.71
C HIS A 191 12.23 3.08 8.03
N GLU A 192 11.72 4.27 8.32
CA GLU A 192 10.83 4.45 9.48
C GLU A 192 9.42 3.90 9.20
N ASP A 193 8.82 3.28 10.21
CA ASP A 193 7.39 2.94 10.21
C ASP A 193 6.54 4.21 10.33
N ILE A 194 6.25 4.82 9.18
CA ILE A 194 5.33 5.95 9.04
C ILE A 194 3.98 5.47 8.50
N LEU A 195 2.90 6.11 8.95
CA LEU A 195 1.59 5.92 8.37
C LEU A 195 1.48 6.73 7.07
N ILE A 196 1.23 6.06 5.95
CA ILE A 196 0.82 6.75 4.72
C ILE A 196 -0.70 6.97 4.80
N PRO A 197 -1.21 8.21 4.87
CA PRO A 197 -2.64 8.47 5.15
C PRO A 197 -3.62 7.80 4.18
N SER A 198 -3.22 7.58 2.92
CA SER A 198 -4.04 6.84 1.94
C SER A 198 -4.34 5.39 2.35
N SER A 199 -3.56 4.80 3.25
CA SER A 199 -3.80 3.45 3.78
C SER A 199 -4.98 3.38 4.77
N CYS A 200 -5.37 4.53 5.34
CA CYS A 200 -6.50 4.64 6.25
C CYS A 200 -7.79 4.35 5.49
N LEU A 201 -8.10 5.03 4.40
CA LEU A 201 -9.38 4.84 3.69
C LEU A 201 -9.29 3.70 2.64
N ASN A 202 -10.33 3.53 1.81
CA ASN A 202 -10.36 2.56 0.71
C ASN A 202 -10.39 3.27 -0.65
N CYS A 203 -11.42 3.04 -1.45
CA CYS A 203 -11.55 3.62 -2.78
C CYS A 203 -11.66 5.15 -2.74
N THR A 204 -12.22 5.73 -1.67
CA THR A 204 -12.37 7.17 -1.45
C THR A 204 -11.06 7.95 -1.30
N VAL A 205 -9.90 7.30 -1.22
CA VAL A 205 -8.58 7.96 -1.29
C VAL A 205 -7.67 7.30 -2.33
N SER A 206 -8.24 6.44 -3.16
CA SER A 206 -7.51 5.59 -4.09
C SER A 206 -8.19 5.55 -5.45
N GLY A 207 -8.53 6.72 -5.99
CA GLY A 207 -9.04 6.87 -7.36
C GLY A 207 -10.47 6.40 -7.58
N LEU A 208 -11.23 6.16 -6.49
CA LEU A 208 -12.53 5.49 -6.50
C LEU A 208 -12.52 4.11 -7.18
N ILE A 209 -11.36 3.45 -7.27
CA ILE A 209 -11.26 2.12 -7.85
C ILE A 209 -11.22 1.05 -6.76
N SER A 210 -11.83 -0.10 -7.01
CA SER A 210 -11.72 -1.27 -6.15
C SER A 210 -10.32 -1.85 -6.16
N ARG A 211 -10.01 -2.67 -5.15
CA ARG A 211 -8.94 -3.68 -5.28
C ARG A 211 -9.08 -4.46 -6.60
N THR A 212 -7.98 -4.96 -7.13
CA THR A 212 -8.01 -5.71 -8.39
C THR A 212 -8.72 -7.06 -8.25
N PHE A 213 -9.30 -7.49 -9.35
CA PHE A 213 -10.23 -8.60 -9.46
C PHE A 213 -9.81 -9.54 -10.58
N LEU A 214 -9.91 -10.84 -10.31
CA LEU A 214 -9.61 -11.89 -11.29
C LEU A 214 -10.57 -13.06 -11.08
N ARG A 215 -11.41 -13.31 -12.08
CA ARG A 215 -12.36 -14.43 -12.17
C ARG A 215 -12.63 -14.74 -13.64
N GLU A 216 -12.54 -16.00 -14.02
CA GLU A 216 -12.48 -16.45 -15.43
C GLU A 216 -13.77 -16.22 -16.23
N ASP A 217 -14.92 -16.08 -15.57
CA ASP A 217 -16.21 -15.76 -16.20
C ASP A 217 -16.36 -14.27 -16.58
N ILE A 218 -15.51 -13.40 -16.02
CA ILE A 218 -15.55 -11.94 -16.24
C ILE A 218 -14.31 -11.44 -16.99
N ILE A 219 -13.15 -12.02 -16.69
CA ILE A 219 -11.86 -11.64 -17.27
C ILE A 219 -11.51 -12.65 -18.37
N GLY A 220 -11.61 -12.23 -19.62
CA GLY A 220 -11.20 -13.02 -20.77
C GLY A 220 -9.68 -13.13 -20.88
N LYS A 221 -9.21 -14.07 -21.72
CA LYS A 221 -7.78 -14.37 -21.88
C LYS A 221 -6.91 -13.16 -22.28
N ASP A 222 -7.47 -12.22 -23.03
CA ASP A 222 -6.76 -11.04 -23.55
C ASP A 222 -7.10 -9.77 -22.76
N ASP A 223 -7.96 -9.88 -21.74
CA ASP A 223 -8.34 -8.77 -20.88
C ASP A 223 -7.28 -8.51 -19.81
N PHE A 224 -7.10 -7.24 -19.44
CA PHE A 224 -6.46 -6.92 -18.17
C PHE A 224 -7.29 -7.46 -16.99
N HIS A 225 -6.66 -7.65 -15.85
CA HIS A 225 -7.33 -7.84 -14.58
C HIS A 225 -8.33 -6.70 -14.33
N GLY A 226 -9.43 -7.01 -13.65
CA GLY A 226 -10.53 -6.08 -13.47
C GLY A 226 -10.38 -5.16 -12.26
N ALA A 227 -11.04 -4.01 -12.29
CA ALA A 227 -11.44 -3.25 -11.11
C ALA A 227 -12.79 -2.55 -11.36
N VAL A 228 -13.54 -2.32 -10.28
CA VAL A 228 -14.79 -1.56 -10.27
C VAL A 228 -14.48 -0.10 -10.00
N TYR A 229 -15.15 0.81 -10.71
CA TYR A 229 -15.19 2.23 -10.41
C TYR A 229 -16.43 2.57 -9.57
N TYR A 230 -16.22 3.20 -8.41
CA TYR A 230 -17.27 3.60 -7.47
C TYR A 230 -17.65 5.08 -7.68
N GLY A 231 -18.19 5.39 -8.85
CA GLY A 231 -18.57 6.77 -9.22
C GLY A 231 -19.67 7.36 -8.34
N GLU A 232 -20.48 6.53 -7.69
CA GLU A 232 -21.48 6.92 -6.70
C GLU A 232 -20.87 7.54 -5.43
N LEU A 233 -19.58 7.29 -5.17
CA LEU A 233 -18.85 7.82 -4.00
C LEU A 233 -18.06 9.10 -4.32
N ARG A 234 -18.28 9.73 -5.48
CA ARG A 234 -17.53 10.91 -5.93
C ARG A 234 -17.56 12.08 -4.93
N ASP A 235 -18.66 12.26 -4.20
CA ASP A 235 -18.83 13.37 -3.26
C ASP A 235 -18.01 13.15 -1.98
N ALA A 236 -17.51 11.92 -1.76
CA ALA A 236 -16.63 11.52 -0.68
C ALA A 236 -15.20 11.22 -1.17
N ASP A 237 -14.84 11.62 -2.39
CA ASP A 237 -13.52 11.36 -2.95
C ASP A 237 -12.48 12.36 -2.45
N LEU A 238 -11.45 11.82 -1.81
CA LEU A 238 -10.34 12.51 -1.18
C LEU A 238 -9.01 12.16 -1.88
N SER A 239 -9.06 11.53 -3.05
CA SER A 239 -7.86 11.08 -3.77
C SER A 239 -6.94 12.25 -4.12
N TYR A 240 -7.48 13.36 -4.63
CA TYR A 240 -6.71 14.57 -4.89
C TYR A 240 -6.50 15.43 -3.65
N GLU A 241 -7.42 15.45 -2.67
CA GLU A 241 -7.17 16.10 -1.37
C GLU A 241 -5.91 15.51 -0.71
N PHE A 242 -5.79 14.18 -0.73
CA PHE A 242 -4.58 13.50 -0.26
C PHE A 242 -3.34 13.94 -1.04
N ILE A 243 -3.38 13.87 -2.38
CA ILE A 243 -2.22 14.24 -3.21
C ILE A 243 -1.82 15.69 -2.92
N ASP A 244 -2.75 16.63 -3.00
CA ASP A 244 -2.52 18.06 -2.82
C ASP A 244 -1.99 18.38 -1.41
N ALA A 245 -2.50 17.70 -0.37
CA ALA A 245 -2.03 17.85 0.99
C ALA A 245 -0.56 17.40 1.14
N ILE A 246 -0.15 16.29 0.51
CA ILE A 246 1.27 15.88 0.52
C ILE A 246 2.12 16.88 -0.28
N GLU A 247 1.65 17.30 -1.47
CA GLU A 247 2.38 18.23 -2.32
C GLU A 247 2.64 19.59 -1.66
N ALA A 248 1.72 20.06 -0.82
CA ALA A 248 1.87 21.29 -0.06
C ALA A 248 3.09 21.29 0.87
N HIS A 249 3.59 20.10 1.23
CA HIS A 249 4.79 19.91 2.04
C HIS A 249 6.07 19.61 1.23
N PHE A 250 5.99 19.55 -0.11
CA PHE A 250 7.19 19.28 -0.91
C PHE A 250 8.25 20.36 -0.75
N THR A 251 9.49 19.91 -0.54
CA THR A 251 10.68 20.76 -0.60
C THR A 251 11.60 20.21 -1.68
N TYR A 252 12.21 21.09 -2.49
CA TYR A 252 13.02 20.67 -3.65
C TYR A 252 14.53 20.74 -3.40
N GLY A 253 14.94 20.89 -2.14
CA GLY A 253 16.35 20.77 -1.76
C GLY A 253 16.88 19.36 -2.00
N THR A 254 18.20 19.19 -1.87
CA THR A 254 18.84 17.87 -1.96
C THR A 254 18.52 17.08 -0.70
N TYR A 255 17.85 15.94 -0.84
CA TYR A 255 17.49 15.11 0.30
C TYR A 255 18.62 14.21 0.80
N SER A 256 19.68 14.03 0.01
CA SER A 256 20.82 13.14 0.30
C SER A 256 21.63 13.52 1.54
N GLU A 257 21.47 14.73 2.08
CA GLU A 257 22.19 15.21 3.26
C GLU A 257 21.45 14.99 4.59
N ARG A 258 20.15 14.62 4.56
CA ARG A 258 19.41 14.33 5.80
C ARG A 258 19.78 12.92 6.25
N GLN A 259 20.51 12.82 7.37
CA GLN A 259 20.90 11.55 7.99
C GLN A 259 19.77 10.53 7.95
N GLU A 260 19.96 9.45 7.19
CA GLU A 260 19.10 8.28 7.27
C GLU A 260 19.37 7.61 8.62
N LYS A 261 18.33 7.29 9.38
CA LYS A 261 18.51 6.42 10.55
C LYS A 261 19.11 5.11 10.04
N GLN A 262 20.12 4.62 10.76
CA GLN A 262 20.62 3.28 10.51
C GLN A 262 19.47 2.29 10.67
N ILE A 263 19.34 1.40 9.68
CA ILE A 263 18.39 0.30 9.74
C ILE A 263 18.89 -0.64 10.84
N GLU A 264 18.01 -0.99 11.77
CA GLU A 264 18.29 -2.01 12.78
C GLU A 264 18.66 -3.34 12.09
N GLU A 265 19.51 -4.16 12.72
CA GLU A 265 19.91 -5.44 12.14
C GLU A 265 18.70 -6.40 12.01
N GLY A 266 18.65 -7.10 10.87
CA GLY A 266 17.60 -8.07 10.53
C GLY A 266 16.58 -7.53 9.53
N SER A 267 15.49 -8.25 9.37
CA SER A 267 14.38 -7.85 8.51
C SER A 267 13.06 -7.84 9.26
N GLY A 268 12.12 -7.02 8.80
CA GLY A 268 10.76 -7.01 9.34
C GLY A 268 10.04 -8.37 9.22
N ALA A 269 10.47 -9.23 8.29
CA ALA A 269 9.96 -10.60 8.18
C ALA A 269 10.50 -11.53 9.27
N GLU A 270 11.76 -11.36 9.70
CA GLU A 270 12.35 -12.11 10.82
C GLU A 270 11.70 -11.71 12.14
N GLU A 271 11.52 -10.41 12.37
CA GLU A 271 10.83 -9.91 13.57
C GLU A 271 9.40 -10.47 13.66
N VAL A 272 8.65 -10.50 12.54
CA VAL A 272 7.31 -11.10 12.53
C VAL A 272 7.34 -12.62 12.86
N ARG A 273 8.38 -13.35 12.44
CA ARG A 273 8.52 -14.78 12.80
C ARG A 273 8.89 -14.96 14.27
N GLU A 274 9.73 -14.09 14.81
CA GLU A 274 10.06 -14.07 16.23
C GLU A 274 8.81 -13.81 17.09
N LEU A 275 8.03 -12.78 16.74
CA LEU A 275 6.74 -12.50 17.38
C LEU A 275 5.77 -13.69 17.27
N ALA A 276 5.73 -14.36 16.12
CA ALA A 276 4.89 -15.54 15.94
C ALA A 276 5.25 -16.66 16.93
N ASN A 277 6.55 -16.91 17.14
CA ASN A 277 7.02 -17.91 18.10
C ASN A 277 6.70 -17.49 19.55
N ILE A 278 6.96 -16.23 19.92
CA ILE A 278 6.77 -15.71 21.29
C ILE A 278 5.30 -15.74 21.69
N PHE A 279 4.40 -15.33 20.79
CA PHE A 279 2.97 -15.25 21.06
C PHE A 279 2.19 -16.51 20.66
N GLY A 280 2.86 -17.59 20.25
CA GLY A 280 2.22 -18.86 19.90
C GLY A 280 1.31 -18.78 18.66
N ILE A 281 1.63 -17.90 17.71
CA ILE A 281 0.82 -17.65 16.51
C ILE A 281 1.32 -18.53 15.36
N ASN A 282 0.54 -19.56 15.03
CA ASN A 282 0.91 -20.53 13.98
C ASN A 282 0.87 -19.97 12.54
N ASP A 283 0.20 -18.83 12.31
CA ASP A 283 0.12 -18.19 11.00
C ASP A 283 0.57 -16.73 11.09
N VAL A 284 1.75 -16.45 10.51
CA VAL A 284 2.34 -15.10 10.42
C VAL A 284 1.42 -14.07 9.75
N ASN A 285 0.38 -14.49 9.02
CA ASN A 285 -0.62 -13.58 8.43
C ASN A 285 -1.57 -12.96 9.46
N LEU A 286 -1.62 -13.48 10.67
CA LEU A 286 -2.36 -12.94 11.80
C LEU A 286 -1.61 -11.83 12.54
N ILE A 287 -0.34 -11.62 12.21
CA ILE A 287 0.49 -10.51 12.67
C ILE A 287 0.48 -9.44 11.59
N LYS A 288 0.04 -8.24 11.97
CA LYS A 288 -0.11 -7.07 11.10
C LYS A 288 0.83 -5.97 11.58
N PRO A 289 2.09 -5.99 11.13
CA PRO A 289 3.09 -5.03 11.59
C PRO A 289 2.88 -3.66 10.95
N GLY A 290 3.26 -2.60 11.66
CA GLY A 290 3.22 -1.23 11.18
C GLY A 290 1.99 -0.43 11.60
N ILE A 291 2.10 0.90 11.61
CA ILE A 291 1.00 1.81 12.01
C ILE A 291 -0.22 1.63 11.11
N GLY A 292 -0.03 1.59 9.79
CA GLY A 292 -1.11 1.48 8.81
C GLY A 292 -1.90 0.17 8.93
N GLU A 293 -1.20 -0.95 8.98
CA GLU A 293 -1.84 -2.25 9.13
C GLU A 293 -2.52 -2.41 10.50
N THR A 294 -1.90 -1.92 11.58
CA THR A 294 -2.52 -1.91 12.92
C THR A 294 -3.79 -1.07 12.96
N THR A 295 -3.77 0.11 12.33
CA THR A 295 -4.95 0.99 12.17
C THR A 295 -6.07 0.24 11.45
N ARG A 296 -5.77 -0.44 10.33
CA ARG A 296 -6.75 -1.22 9.55
C ARG A 296 -7.30 -2.40 10.34
N VAL A 297 -6.48 -3.05 11.15
CA VAL A 297 -6.92 -4.13 12.05
C VAL A 297 -7.92 -3.61 13.07
N LEU A 298 -7.59 -2.53 13.77
CA LEU A 298 -8.50 -1.94 14.76
C LEU A 298 -9.80 -1.50 14.11
N LEU A 299 -9.76 -0.95 12.89
CA LEU A 299 -10.97 -0.45 12.24
C LEU A 299 -11.84 -1.55 11.61
N ARG A 300 -11.26 -2.68 11.18
CA ARG A 300 -11.95 -3.63 10.27
C ARG A 300 -11.83 -5.11 10.64
N ARG A 301 -11.17 -5.42 11.75
CA ARG A 301 -10.93 -6.79 12.24
C ARG A 301 -11.13 -6.83 13.75
N VAL A 302 -10.95 -8.02 14.32
CA VAL A 302 -11.01 -8.27 15.76
C VAL A 302 -9.61 -8.65 16.25
N PRO A 303 -8.76 -7.66 16.60
CA PRO A 303 -7.52 -7.94 17.29
C PRO A 303 -7.77 -8.40 18.72
N TRP A 304 -6.87 -9.23 19.24
CA TRP A 304 -6.86 -9.57 20.67
C TRP A 304 -5.79 -8.84 21.46
N LYS A 305 -4.81 -8.27 20.77
CA LYS A 305 -3.70 -7.52 21.37
C LYS A 305 -3.05 -6.62 20.33
N ILE A 306 -2.61 -5.45 20.78
CA ILE A 306 -1.70 -4.57 20.03
C ILE A 306 -0.35 -4.61 20.73
N LEU A 307 0.72 -4.85 19.99
CA LEU A 307 2.08 -4.61 20.47
C LEU A 307 2.45 -3.17 20.12
N MET A 308 3.06 -2.46 21.06
CA MET A 308 3.56 -1.11 20.87
C MET A 308 4.99 -1.04 21.38
N ASP A 309 5.87 -0.41 20.62
CA ASP A 309 7.22 -0.20 21.10
C ASP A 309 7.25 0.84 22.23
N GLU A 310 7.96 0.51 23.31
CA GLU A 310 8.02 1.32 24.53
C GLU A 310 8.58 2.73 24.25
N GLN A 311 9.51 2.87 23.30
CA GLN A 311 10.07 4.17 22.91
C GLN A 311 9.02 5.12 22.35
N TYR A 312 7.93 4.57 21.79
CA TYR A 312 6.86 5.32 21.13
C TYR A 312 5.57 5.38 21.95
N ARG A 313 5.64 4.99 23.24
CA ARG A 313 4.49 4.94 24.15
C ARG A 313 3.64 6.21 24.14
N GLU A 314 4.28 7.36 24.24
CA GLU A 314 3.64 8.68 24.23
C GLU A 314 3.79 9.41 22.89
N ASP A 315 4.30 8.74 21.85
CA ASP A 315 4.45 9.36 20.53
C ASP A 315 3.06 9.76 20.00
N ALA A 316 2.96 11.00 19.55
CA ALA A 316 1.77 11.53 18.90
C ALA A 316 1.40 10.72 17.65
N GLN A 317 2.37 10.15 16.93
CA GLN A 317 2.16 9.29 15.78
C GLN A 317 1.31 8.04 16.06
N LEU A 318 1.28 7.58 17.32
CA LEU A 318 0.48 6.42 17.74
C LEU A 318 -0.79 6.80 18.50
N ALA A 319 -1.13 8.09 18.61
CA ALA A 319 -2.28 8.56 19.38
C ALA A 319 -3.61 7.95 18.92
N HIS A 320 -3.82 7.83 17.60
CA HIS A 320 -5.03 7.22 17.05
C HIS A 320 -5.10 5.71 17.33
N ILE A 321 -3.95 5.01 17.35
CA ILE A 321 -3.88 3.60 17.76
C ILE A 321 -4.33 3.43 19.21
N ARG A 322 -3.80 4.26 20.13
CA ARG A 322 -4.18 4.23 21.55
C ARG A 322 -5.67 4.49 21.75
N ARG A 323 -6.21 5.50 21.06
CA ARG A 323 -7.66 5.81 21.09
C ARG A 323 -8.50 4.62 20.60
N LEU A 324 -8.20 4.10 19.41
CA LEU A 324 -8.96 3.00 18.81
C LEU A 324 -8.88 1.71 19.64
N ALA A 325 -7.72 1.40 20.22
CA ALA A 325 -7.55 0.25 21.10
C ALA A 325 -8.38 0.38 22.39
N ALA A 326 -8.36 1.55 23.04
CA ALA A 326 -9.15 1.81 24.24
C ALA A 326 -10.66 1.67 23.99
N GLU A 327 -11.16 2.25 22.89
CA GLU A 327 -12.58 2.17 22.52
C GLU A 327 -13.05 0.74 22.22
N LYS A 328 -12.16 -0.08 21.64
CA LYS A 328 -12.44 -1.49 21.35
C LYS A 328 -12.09 -2.43 22.49
N GLN A 329 -11.61 -1.90 23.60
CA GLN A 329 -11.16 -2.67 24.77
C GLN A 329 -10.10 -3.71 24.39
N VAL A 330 -9.21 -3.37 23.45
CA VAL A 330 -8.10 -4.20 23.01
C VAL A 330 -6.86 -3.82 23.82
N PRO A 331 -6.23 -4.75 24.55
CA PRO A 331 -5.06 -4.44 25.34
C PRO A 331 -3.87 -4.04 24.46
N ILE A 332 -3.12 -3.03 24.92
CA ILE A 332 -1.81 -2.67 24.38
C ILE A 332 -0.76 -3.27 25.31
N GLU A 333 0.13 -4.09 24.74
CA GLU A 333 1.31 -4.62 25.42
C GLU A 333 2.54 -3.91 24.87
N TYR A 334 3.40 -3.42 25.76
CA TYR A 334 4.66 -2.81 25.35
C TYR A 334 5.69 -3.90 25.10
N TYR A 335 6.32 -3.85 23.93
CA TYR A 335 7.26 -4.85 23.46
C TYR A 335 8.38 -4.16 22.67
N PRO A 336 9.67 -4.53 22.84
CA PRO A 336 10.79 -3.91 22.14
C PRO A 336 10.81 -4.33 20.66
N LEU A 337 10.05 -3.62 19.83
CA LEU A 337 10.01 -3.85 18.39
C LEU A 337 11.22 -3.17 17.74
N LYS A 338 11.76 -3.77 16.68
CA LYS A 338 12.97 -3.28 16.00
C LYS A 338 12.61 -2.44 14.78
N HIS A 339 11.73 -2.95 13.93
CA HIS A 339 11.41 -2.36 12.64
C HIS A 339 10.11 -1.54 12.65
N TYR A 340 9.19 -1.87 13.56
CA TYR A 340 7.85 -1.30 13.58
C TYR A 340 7.57 -0.57 14.90
N LYS A 341 6.71 0.45 14.86
CA LYS A 341 6.30 1.16 16.09
C LYS A 341 5.14 0.47 16.79
N CYS A 342 4.34 -0.28 16.04
CA CYS A 342 3.27 -1.12 16.59
C CYS A 342 2.91 -2.28 15.66
N CYS A 343 2.31 -3.32 16.23
CA CYS A 343 1.80 -4.49 15.50
C CYS A 343 0.41 -4.90 16.01
N GLY A 344 -0.54 -5.12 15.12
CA GLY A 344 -1.84 -5.71 15.46
C GLY A 344 -1.80 -7.25 15.42
N LEU A 345 -2.24 -7.90 16.50
CA LEU A 345 -2.37 -9.36 16.57
C LEU A 345 -3.85 -9.77 16.45
N ILE A 346 -4.17 -10.57 15.44
CA ILE A 346 -5.55 -10.99 15.11
C ILE A 346 -5.83 -12.40 15.63
N LYS A 347 -7.08 -12.67 16.06
CA LYS A 347 -7.54 -14.03 16.41
C LYS A 347 -7.87 -14.84 15.16
N LYS A 348 -7.71 -16.16 15.21
CA LYS A 348 -8.42 -17.03 14.25
C LYS A 348 -9.90 -17.04 14.60
N MET A 349 -10.76 -16.85 13.60
CA MET A 349 -12.22 -16.93 13.79
C MET A 349 -12.73 -18.32 14.18
N ALA A 350 -11.91 -19.36 14.05
CA ALA A 350 -12.25 -20.70 14.53
C ALA A 350 -12.17 -20.85 16.07
N ASP A 351 -11.65 -19.84 16.77
CA ASP A 351 -11.45 -19.85 18.23
C ASP A 351 -12.46 -18.92 18.97
N THR A 352 -13.59 -18.59 18.35
CA THR A 352 -14.70 -17.81 18.94
C THR A 352 -15.97 -18.62 19.08
#